data_AF-A0A930ASP6-F1
#
_entry.id   AF-A0A930ASP6-F1
#
_cell.length_a   1.000
_cell.length_b   1.000
_cell.length_c   1.000
_cell.angle_alpha   90.00
_cell.angle_beta   90.00
_cell.angle_gamma   90.00
#
_symmetry.space_group_name_H-M   'P 1'
#
loop_
_entity.id
_entity.type
_entity.pdbx_description
1 polymer ?
#
loop_
_entity_poly.entity_id
_entity_poly.type
_entity_poly.pdbx_seq_one_letter_code
_entity_poly.pdbx_strand_id
1 'polypeptide(L)'
;IGLCVVLLATSFYLHFKKKEKYHFKLLLKLSGRLPSDFVEMTNLATVTFNMSIMGLILLGYVLINGGQLNGPIVGSIIGAMSFGAFGNQVKNTVPVLVGIMIGCYLTGVDVASTSALVAAIFGTTLAPVSGYYGPLAGVIAGFVHITLVSHVVVMHGGLNLYNNGFAGGFVAAVLVPIFEIFEGIRQDIKERKAEG
;
A
#
# COMPACT_ATOMS: atom_id res chain seq x y z
N ILE A 1 4.32 16.65 6.20
CA ILE A 1 5.74 17.02 6.05
C ILE A 1 6.48 16.96 7.38
N GLY A 2 6.09 17.74 8.40
CA GLY A 2 6.79 17.77 9.70
C GLY A 2 7.03 16.38 10.31
N LEU A 3 6.00 15.52 10.38
CA LEU A 3 6.15 14.16 10.91
C LEU A 3 7.13 13.30 10.10
N CYS A 4 7.11 13.38 8.76
CA CYS A 4 8.07 12.65 7.91
C CYS A 4 9.51 13.07 8.22
N VAL A 5 9.75 14.37 8.42
CA VAL A 5 11.08 14.90 8.78
C VAL A 5 11.50 14.41 10.17
N VAL A 6 10.58 14.40 11.14
CA VAL A 6 10.84 13.85 12.48
C VAL A 6 11.23 12.37 12.38
N LEU A 7 10.47 11.55 11.67
CA LEU A 7 10.78 10.13 11.48
C LEU A 7 12.12 9.91 10.76
N LEU A 8 12.43 10.75 9.76
CA LEU A 8 13.73 10.68 9.07
C LEU A 8 14.89 11.02 10.02
N ALA A 9 14.74 12.07 10.83
CA ALA A 9 15.72 12.44 11.84
C ALA A 9 15.88 11.35 12.92
N THR A 10 14.78 10.75 13.38
CA THR A 10 14.80 9.61 14.31
C THR A 10 15.52 8.41 13.70
N SER A 11 15.28 8.11 12.43
CA SER A 11 15.97 7.03 11.73
C SER A 11 17.49 7.27 11.67
N PHE A 12 17.92 8.48 11.32
CA PHE A 12 19.35 8.83 11.34
C PHE A 12 19.94 8.77 12.75
N TYR A 13 19.21 9.22 13.76
CA TYR A 13 19.63 9.10 15.15
C TYR A 13 19.87 7.64 15.55
N LEU A 14 18.94 6.73 15.22
CA LEU A 14 19.10 5.29 15.48
C LEU A 14 20.31 4.72 14.72
N HIS A 15 20.51 5.11 13.47
CA HIS A 15 21.67 4.69 12.69
C HIS A 15 23.00 5.13 13.31
N PHE A 16 23.15 6.41 13.66
CA PHE A 16 24.42 6.96 14.13
C PHE A 16 24.69 6.67 15.62
N LYS A 17 23.68 6.76 16.49
CA LYS A 17 23.86 6.60 17.95
C LYS A 17 23.69 5.17 18.42
N LYS A 18 22.75 4.41 17.85
CA LYS A 18 22.53 2.99 18.20
C LYS A 18 23.28 2.04 17.27
N LYS A 19 23.96 2.55 16.23
CA LYS A 19 24.74 1.77 15.25
C LYS A 19 23.91 0.73 14.50
N GLU A 20 22.60 0.96 14.37
CA GLU A 20 21.71 0.09 13.61
C GLU A 20 21.99 0.23 12.11
N LYS A 21 22.34 -0.85 11.42
CA LYS A 21 22.61 -0.82 9.98
C LYS A 21 21.33 -0.74 9.18
N TYR A 22 21.32 0.03 8.11
CA TYR A 22 20.18 0.06 7.19
C TYR A 22 20.08 -1.23 6.39
N HIS A 23 18.95 -1.93 6.53
CA HIS A 23 18.60 -3.12 5.77
C HIS A 23 17.54 -2.80 4.70
N PHE A 24 17.57 -1.59 4.11
CA PHE A 24 16.51 -1.12 3.21
C PHE A 24 16.35 -1.99 1.96
N LYS A 25 17.45 -2.53 1.41
CA LYS A 25 17.39 -3.47 0.28
C LYS A 25 16.66 -4.77 0.64
N LEU A 26 16.81 -5.25 1.88
CA LEU A 26 16.08 -6.41 2.40
C LEU A 26 14.61 -6.06 2.55
N LEU A 27 14.29 -4.92 3.18
CA LEU A 27 12.92 -4.44 3.37
C LEU A 27 12.15 -4.38 2.04
N LEU A 28 12.76 -3.83 0.98
CA LEU A 28 12.13 -3.74 -0.35
C LEU A 28 11.92 -5.09 -1.05
N LYS A 29 12.49 -6.18 -0.53
CA LYS A 29 12.26 -7.55 -1.04
C LYS A 29 11.19 -8.30 -0.24
N LEU A 30 10.80 -7.79 0.93
CA LEU A 30 9.74 -8.40 1.72
C LEU A 30 8.40 -8.20 1.01
N SER A 31 7.60 -9.27 0.94
CA SER A 31 6.27 -9.24 0.32
C SER A 31 5.30 -8.35 1.10
N GLY A 32 5.45 -8.32 2.43
CA GLY A 32 4.52 -7.66 3.33
C GLY A 32 3.25 -8.49 3.63
N ARG A 33 3.21 -9.76 3.20
CA ARG A 33 2.15 -10.70 3.57
C ARG A 33 2.35 -11.15 5.01
N LEU A 34 1.27 -11.19 5.77
CA LEU A 34 1.26 -11.64 7.16
C LEU A 34 1.83 -13.07 7.32
N PRO A 35 2.57 -13.36 8.41
CA PRO A 35 2.93 -12.45 9.51
C PRO A 35 4.20 -11.65 9.18
N SER A 36 4.05 -10.37 8.80
CA SER A 36 5.17 -9.51 8.40
C SER A 36 5.42 -8.38 9.40
N ASP A 37 6.29 -8.61 10.37
CA ASP A 37 6.85 -7.56 11.22
C ASP A 37 8.19 -7.06 10.63
N PHE A 38 8.21 -5.87 10.03
CA PHE A 38 9.45 -5.34 9.45
C PHE A 38 10.45 -4.89 10.51
N VAL A 39 10.01 -4.58 11.73
CA VAL A 39 10.92 -4.18 12.82
C VAL A 39 11.73 -5.39 13.24
N GLU A 40 11.07 -6.54 13.41
CA GLU A 40 11.72 -7.81 13.73
C GLU A 40 12.60 -8.32 12.58
N MET A 41 12.11 -8.27 11.34
CA MET A 41 12.86 -8.77 10.17
C MET A 41 14.04 -7.88 9.77
N THR A 42 14.04 -6.60 10.18
CA THR A 42 15.10 -5.66 9.80
C THR A 42 15.69 -4.96 11.03
N ASN A 43 15.17 -3.79 11.38
CA ASN A 43 15.42 -3.06 12.63
C ASN A 43 14.60 -1.76 12.63
N LEU A 44 14.60 -1.08 13.76
CA LEU A 44 13.84 0.15 13.95
C LEU A 44 14.34 1.28 13.03
N ALA A 45 15.66 1.46 12.87
CA ALA A 45 16.21 2.49 11.98
C ALA A 45 15.70 2.35 10.54
N THR A 46 15.71 1.13 10.00
CA THR A 46 15.25 0.83 8.63
C THR A 46 13.75 1.01 8.48
N VAL A 47 12.97 0.59 9.48
CA VAL A 47 11.51 0.73 9.46
C VAL A 47 11.10 2.19 9.56
N THR A 48 11.65 2.95 10.51
CA THR A 48 11.33 4.38 10.66
C THR A 48 11.71 5.17 9.39
N PHE A 49 12.80 4.78 8.72
CA PHE A 49 13.16 5.30 7.40
C PHE A 49 12.09 4.99 6.35
N ASN A 50 11.66 3.73 6.25
CA ASN A 50 10.61 3.32 5.33
C ASN A 50 9.29 4.07 5.59
N MET A 51 8.84 4.16 6.84
CA MET A 51 7.64 4.92 7.22
C MET A 51 7.73 6.38 6.77
N SER A 52 8.89 7.04 6.95
CA SER A 52 9.09 8.41 6.47
C SER A 52 8.93 8.51 4.95
N ILE A 53 9.58 7.62 4.19
CA ILE A 53 9.46 7.56 2.73
C ILE A 53 8.01 7.28 2.30
N MET A 54 7.33 6.34 2.94
CA MET A 54 5.92 6.05 2.66
C MET A 54 5.06 7.30 2.82
N GLY A 55 5.24 8.07 3.90
CA GLY A 55 4.52 9.34 4.08
C GLY A 55 4.83 10.37 3.00
N LEU A 56 6.08 10.45 2.54
CA LEU A 56 6.47 11.35 1.44
C LEU A 56 5.88 10.92 0.10
N ILE A 57 5.80 9.62 -0.18
CA ILE A 57 5.17 9.07 -1.39
C ILE A 57 3.68 9.40 -1.40
N LEU A 58 2.98 9.17 -0.29
CA LEU A 58 1.54 9.46 -0.17
C LEU A 58 1.25 10.96 -0.25
N LEU A 59 2.09 11.78 0.37
CA LEU A 59 2.02 13.23 0.22
C LEU A 59 2.25 13.66 -1.23
N GLY A 60 3.30 13.12 -1.87
CA GLY A 60 3.61 13.39 -3.28
C GLY A 60 2.45 12.99 -4.20
N TYR A 61 1.83 11.83 -3.94
CA TYR A 61 0.64 11.38 -4.67
C TYR A 61 -0.49 12.40 -4.62
N VAL A 62 -0.79 12.95 -3.45
CA VAL A 62 -1.83 14.00 -3.29
C VAL A 62 -1.47 15.23 -4.10
N LEU A 63 -0.23 15.71 -3.99
CA LEU A 63 0.21 16.94 -4.67
C LEU A 63 0.24 16.79 -6.20
N ILE A 64 0.68 15.65 -6.72
CA ILE A 64 0.73 15.36 -8.16
C ILE A 64 -0.68 15.36 -8.76
N ASN A 65 -1.67 14.86 -8.04
CA ASN A 65 -3.06 14.85 -8.49
C ASN A 65 -3.80 16.18 -8.24
N GLY A 66 -3.11 17.24 -7.80
CA GLY A 66 -3.73 18.55 -7.54
C GLY A 66 -4.62 18.59 -6.30
N GLY A 67 -4.50 17.60 -5.41
CA GLY A 67 -5.27 17.51 -4.18
C GLY A 67 -4.89 18.58 -3.15
N GLN A 68 -5.91 19.11 -2.46
CA GLN A 68 -5.69 20.01 -1.34
C GLN A 68 -5.50 19.24 -0.03
N LEU A 69 -4.49 19.60 0.74
CA LEU A 69 -4.28 19.00 2.06
C LEU A 69 -5.34 19.50 3.05
N ASN A 70 -6.18 18.58 3.51
CA ASN A 70 -7.17 18.81 4.54
C ASN A 70 -7.11 17.72 5.63
N GLY A 71 -7.91 17.87 6.69
CA GLY A 71 -7.91 16.95 7.83
C GLY A 71 -8.01 15.47 7.44
N PRO A 72 -9.02 15.04 6.65
CA PRO A 72 -9.15 13.66 6.20
C PRO A 72 -7.92 13.12 5.45
N ILE A 73 -7.37 13.89 4.51
CA ILE A 73 -6.19 13.47 3.74
C ILE A 73 -4.97 13.34 4.64
N VAL A 74 -4.71 14.33 5.50
CA VAL A 74 -3.57 14.31 6.42
C VAL A 74 -3.68 13.13 7.39
N GLY A 75 -4.86 12.90 7.97
CA GLY A 75 -5.13 11.75 8.82
C GLY A 75 -4.90 10.42 8.11
N SER A 76 -5.34 10.33 6.85
CA SER A 76 -5.13 9.14 6.01
C SER A 76 -3.65 8.88 5.74
N ILE A 77 -2.86 9.92 5.42
CA ILE A 77 -1.41 9.79 5.21
C ILE A 77 -0.72 9.26 6.47
N ILE A 78 -1.04 9.83 7.65
CA ILE A 78 -0.44 9.41 8.93
C ILE A 78 -0.82 7.96 9.27
N GLY A 79 -2.09 7.58 9.05
CA GLY A 79 -2.55 6.21 9.24
C GLY A 79 -1.83 5.24 8.30
N ALA A 80 -1.85 5.50 6.99
CA ALA A 80 -1.29 4.61 5.99
C ALA A 80 0.24 4.50 6.05
N MET A 81 0.97 5.60 6.34
CA MET A 81 2.43 5.55 6.47
C MET A 81 2.88 4.68 7.65
N SER A 82 2.02 4.51 8.67
CA SER A 82 2.33 3.67 9.83
C SER A 82 2.40 2.19 9.47
N PHE A 83 1.65 1.74 8.45
CA PHE A 83 1.78 0.41 7.85
C PHE A 83 3.12 0.22 7.12
N GLY A 84 3.93 1.27 6.98
CA GLY A 84 5.34 1.15 6.59
C GLY A 84 6.18 0.34 7.57
N ALA A 85 5.71 0.13 8.81
CA ALA A 85 6.29 -0.82 9.76
C ALA A 85 5.79 -2.26 9.57
N PHE A 86 4.70 -2.44 8.83
CA PHE A 86 3.93 -3.68 8.83
C PHE A 86 3.26 -3.91 7.47
N GLY A 87 4.08 -4.33 6.50
CA GLY A 87 3.60 -4.80 5.20
C GLY A 87 3.77 -3.83 4.04
N ASN A 88 3.73 -2.51 4.26
CA ASN A 88 3.82 -1.54 3.18
C ASN A 88 5.25 -1.07 2.92
N GLN A 89 5.65 -1.08 1.65
CA GLN A 89 6.92 -0.54 1.20
C GLN A 89 6.79 0.03 -0.22
N VAL A 90 7.80 0.79 -0.65
CA VAL A 90 7.75 1.57 -1.89
C VAL A 90 7.33 0.74 -3.12
N LYS A 91 7.95 -0.42 -3.34
CA LYS A 91 7.74 -1.26 -4.52
C LYS A 91 6.37 -1.96 -4.55
N ASN A 92 5.74 -2.18 -3.40
CA ASN A 92 4.43 -2.84 -3.35
C ASN A 92 3.27 -1.83 -3.25
N THR A 93 3.53 -0.64 -2.74
CA THR A 93 2.51 0.41 -2.62
C THR A 93 2.32 1.19 -3.92
N VAL A 94 3.40 1.53 -4.63
CA VAL A 94 3.31 2.31 -5.87
C VAL A 94 2.42 1.64 -6.93
N PRO A 95 2.51 0.31 -7.19
CA PRO A 95 1.62 -0.34 -8.15
C PRO A 95 0.13 -0.23 -7.78
N VAL A 96 -0.21 -0.30 -6.48
CA VAL A 96 -1.59 -0.12 -6.02
C VAL A 96 -2.08 1.29 -6.29
N LEU A 97 -1.27 2.31 -5.98
CA LEU A 97 -1.60 3.72 -6.27
C LEU A 97 -1.78 3.96 -7.78
N VAL A 98 -0.94 3.33 -8.61
CA VAL A 98 -1.08 3.39 -10.08
C VAL A 98 -2.40 2.76 -10.53
N GLY A 99 -2.76 1.60 -9.99
CA GLY A 99 -4.05 0.96 -10.26
C GLY A 99 -5.24 1.85 -9.91
N ILE A 100 -5.18 2.52 -8.77
CA ILE A 100 -6.22 3.47 -8.33
C ILE A 100 -6.30 4.66 -9.28
N MET A 101 -5.18 5.26 -9.68
CA MET A 101 -5.19 6.35 -10.66
C MET A 101 -5.83 5.92 -11.98
N ILE A 102 -5.44 4.76 -12.52
CA ILE A 102 -6.04 4.22 -13.74
C ILE A 102 -7.55 4.04 -13.55
N GLY A 103 -7.97 3.49 -12.41
CA GLY A 103 -9.38 3.33 -12.10
C GLY A 103 -10.16 4.64 -12.05
N CYS A 104 -9.59 5.69 -11.45
CA CYS A 104 -10.20 7.02 -11.46
C CYS A 104 -10.37 7.55 -12.88
N TYR A 105 -9.33 7.48 -13.73
CA TYR A 105 -9.41 7.95 -15.11
C TYR A 105 -10.46 7.19 -15.94
N LEU A 106 -10.55 5.87 -15.77
CA LEU A 106 -11.50 5.04 -16.52
C LEU A 106 -12.95 5.18 -16.05
N THR A 107 -13.16 5.50 -14.78
CA THR A 107 -14.52 5.67 -14.21
C THR A 107 -14.99 7.12 -14.19
N GLY A 108 -14.13 8.09 -14.54
CA GLY A 108 -14.43 9.51 -14.46
C GLY A 108 -14.47 10.07 -13.04
N VAL A 109 -13.93 9.35 -12.05
CA VAL A 109 -13.79 9.86 -10.68
C VAL A 109 -12.71 10.93 -10.65
N ASP A 110 -13.04 12.09 -10.09
CA ASP A 110 -12.08 13.19 -9.91
C ASP A 110 -10.93 12.77 -8.99
N VAL A 111 -9.73 12.65 -9.57
CA VAL A 111 -8.48 12.27 -8.88
C VAL A 111 -8.04 13.29 -7.82
N ALA A 112 -8.48 14.55 -7.93
CA ALA A 112 -8.17 15.61 -6.96
C ALA A 112 -9.15 15.64 -5.80
N SER A 113 -10.28 14.92 -5.90
CA SER A 113 -11.32 14.91 -4.88
C SER A 113 -10.82 14.28 -3.57
N THR A 114 -11.29 14.80 -2.44
CA THR A 114 -10.88 14.30 -1.12
C THR A 114 -11.25 12.82 -0.94
N SER A 115 -12.40 12.40 -1.44
CA SER A 115 -12.84 10.99 -1.39
C SER A 115 -11.91 10.06 -2.17
N ALA A 116 -11.54 10.43 -3.40
CA ALA A 116 -10.64 9.63 -4.23
C ALA A 116 -9.23 9.54 -3.64
N LEU A 117 -8.71 10.64 -3.09
CA LEU A 117 -7.39 10.66 -2.47
C LEU A 117 -7.34 9.85 -1.18
N VAL A 118 -8.37 9.95 -0.34
CA VAL A 118 -8.50 9.13 0.88
C VAL A 118 -8.62 7.64 0.51
N ALA A 119 -9.38 7.31 -0.54
CA ALA A 119 -9.47 5.96 -1.07
C ALA A 119 -8.14 5.45 -1.64
N ALA A 120 -7.38 6.31 -2.32
CA ALA A 120 -6.05 5.97 -2.81
C ALA A 120 -5.09 5.63 -1.67
N ILE A 121 -5.06 6.48 -0.64
CA ILE A 121 -4.14 6.34 0.50
C ILE A 121 -4.48 5.08 1.32
N PHE A 122 -5.74 4.87 1.69
CA PHE A 122 -6.13 3.68 2.45
C PHE A 122 -6.19 2.41 1.60
N GLY A 123 -6.40 2.53 0.29
CA GLY A 123 -6.31 1.42 -0.66
C GLY A 123 -4.93 0.75 -0.68
N THR A 124 -3.88 1.44 -0.22
CA THR A 124 -2.55 0.85 0.01
C THR A 124 -2.54 -0.28 1.04
N THR A 125 -3.63 -0.53 1.76
CA THR A 125 -3.85 -1.78 2.51
C THR A 125 -3.69 -3.03 1.64
N LEU A 126 -3.89 -2.92 0.32
CA LEU A 126 -3.70 -3.98 -0.66
C LEU A 126 -2.25 -4.15 -1.12
N ALA A 127 -1.30 -3.35 -0.61
CA ALA A 127 0.10 -3.44 -1.02
C ALA A 127 0.71 -4.84 -0.84
N PRO A 128 0.38 -5.65 0.20
CA PRO A 128 0.84 -7.03 0.29
C PRO A 128 0.46 -7.92 -0.91
N VAL A 129 -0.68 -7.66 -1.56
CA VAL A 129 -1.09 -8.36 -2.80
C VAL A 129 -0.07 -8.08 -3.90
N SER A 130 0.32 -6.82 -4.06
CA SER A 130 1.38 -6.44 -5.01
C SER A 130 2.75 -7.02 -4.63
N GLY A 131 3.06 -7.12 -3.34
CA GLY A 131 4.36 -7.58 -2.88
C GLY A 131 4.53 -9.09 -3.02
N TYR A 132 3.45 -9.87 -2.90
CA TYR A 132 3.47 -11.32 -3.03
C TYR A 132 3.25 -11.80 -4.47
N TYR A 133 2.18 -11.34 -5.15
CA TYR A 133 1.83 -11.77 -6.51
C TYR A 133 2.45 -10.89 -7.61
N GLY A 134 3.12 -9.81 -7.23
CA GLY A 134 3.85 -8.92 -8.12
C GLY A 134 3.10 -7.63 -8.50
N PRO A 135 3.78 -6.68 -9.17
CA PRO A 135 3.25 -5.34 -9.43
C PRO A 135 1.92 -5.31 -10.19
N LEU A 136 1.73 -6.21 -11.16
CA LEU A 136 0.49 -6.26 -11.94
C LEU A 136 -0.73 -6.60 -11.06
N ALA A 137 -0.58 -7.54 -10.11
CA ALA A 137 -1.62 -7.85 -9.14
C ALA A 137 -1.95 -6.63 -8.26
N GLY A 138 -0.93 -5.83 -7.91
CA GLY A 138 -1.12 -4.55 -7.23
C GLY A 138 -1.95 -3.55 -8.03
N VAL A 139 -1.65 -3.39 -9.32
CA VAL A 139 -2.42 -2.51 -10.22
C VAL A 139 -3.87 -2.97 -10.32
N ILE A 140 -4.11 -4.28 -10.49
CA ILE A 140 -5.46 -4.85 -10.55
C ILE A 140 -6.19 -4.60 -9.22
N ALA A 141 -5.54 -4.88 -8.08
CA ALA A 141 -6.13 -4.68 -6.76
C ALA A 141 -6.51 -3.21 -6.51
N GLY A 142 -5.64 -2.26 -6.88
CA GLY A 142 -5.93 -0.84 -6.79
C GLY A 142 -7.11 -0.41 -7.67
N PHE A 143 -7.14 -0.86 -8.92
CA PHE A 143 -8.25 -0.60 -9.84
C PHE A 143 -9.59 -1.12 -9.31
N VAL A 144 -9.62 -2.36 -8.80
CA VAL A 144 -10.84 -2.95 -8.23
C VAL A 144 -11.24 -2.23 -6.93
N HIS A 145 -10.28 -1.76 -6.14
CA HIS A 145 -10.57 -1.02 -4.92
C HIS A 145 -11.33 0.28 -5.17
N ILE A 146 -10.84 1.14 -6.07
CA ILE A 146 -11.47 2.44 -6.33
C ILE A 146 -12.84 2.32 -7.00
N THR A 147 -13.08 1.24 -7.75
CA THR A 147 -14.41 0.94 -8.33
C THR A 147 -15.39 0.42 -7.27
N LEU A 148 -14.90 -0.40 -6.33
CA LEU A 148 -15.75 -1.02 -5.31
C LEU A 148 -16.13 -0.04 -4.18
N VAL A 149 -15.21 0.82 -3.76
CA VAL A 149 -15.34 1.62 -2.53
C VAL A 149 -16.57 2.57 -2.53
N SER A 150 -16.95 3.10 -3.69
CA SER A 150 -18.12 3.95 -3.88
C SER A 150 -19.45 3.19 -3.83
N HIS A 151 -19.43 1.88 -4.03
CA HIS A 151 -20.62 1.02 -3.95
C HIS A 151 -20.81 0.48 -2.54
N VAL A 152 -19.71 0.11 -1.88
CA VAL A 152 -19.74 -0.43 -0.50
C VAL A 152 -20.31 0.59 0.49
N VAL A 153 -20.00 1.87 0.32
CA VAL A 153 -20.53 2.93 1.20
C VAL A 153 -22.06 3.00 1.19
N VAL A 154 -22.68 2.74 0.04
CA VAL A 154 -24.13 2.72 -0.13
C VAL A 154 -24.72 1.47 0.52
N MET A 155 -24.08 0.31 0.36
CA MET A 155 -24.57 -0.96 0.92
C MET A 155 -24.72 -0.93 2.45
N HIS A 156 -23.79 -0.27 3.15
CA HIS A 156 -23.86 -0.13 4.61
C HIS A 156 -24.47 1.22 5.06
N GLY A 157 -25.06 2.00 4.15
CA GLY A 157 -25.73 3.27 4.47
C GLY A 157 -24.84 4.30 5.18
N GLY A 158 -23.54 4.31 4.93
CA GLY A 158 -22.59 5.21 5.61
C GLY A 158 -22.27 4.87 7.08
N LEU A 159 -22.83 3.79 7.64
CA LEU A 159 -22.61 3.40 9.04
C LEU A 159 -21.17 2.92 9.34
N ASN A 160 -20.47 2.39 8.33
CA ASN A 160 -19.06 2.02 8.46
C ASN A 160 -18.16 3.21 8.11
N LEU A 161 -17.64 3.86 9.15
CA LEU A 161 -16.71 4.98 9.03
C LEU A 161 -15.34 4.57 8.45
N TYR A 162 -14.98 3.27 8.53
CA TYR A 162 -13.78 2.71 7.92
C TYR A 162 -14.08 1.97 6.61
N ASN A 163 -14.87 2.61 5.74
CA ASN A 163 -15.28 2.06 4.46
C ASN A 163 -14.09 1.62 3.58
N ASN A 164 -13.01 2.40 3.53
CA ASN A 164 -11.84 2.05 2.69
C ASN A 164 -11.17 0.74 3.12
N GLY A 165 -10.94 0.55 4.42
CA GLY A 165 -10.36 -0.72 4.89
C GLY A 165 -11.29 -1.90 4.69
N PHE A 166 -12.59 -1.69 4.88
CA PHE A 166 -13.60 -2.72 4.64
C PHE A 166 -13.72 -3.12 3.16
N ALA A 167 -13.77 -2.15 2.26
CA ALA A 167 -13.71 -2.39 0.82
C ALA A 167 -12.40 -3.08 0.43
N GLY A 168 -11.26 -2.65 0.98
CA GLY A 168 -9.97 -3.32 0.80
C GLY A 168 -9.99 -4.79 1.24
N GLY A 169 -10.60 -5.09 2.37
CA GLY A 169 -10.81 -6.47 2.84
C GLY A 169 -11.62 -7.31 1.85
N PHE A 170 -12.71 -6.77 1.30
CA PHE A 170 -13.47 -7.45 0.24
C PHE A 170 -12.66 -7.68 -1.03
N VAL A 171 -11.91 -6.67 -1.50
CA VAL A 171 -11.03 -6.82 -2.66
C VAL A 171 -10.02 -7.93 -2.43
N ALA A 172 -9.37 -7.97 -1.26
CA ALA A 172 -8.43 -9.02 -0.92
C ALA A 172 -9.10 -10.40 -0.87
N ALA A 173 -10.28 -10.51 -0.23
CA ALA A 173 -11.01 -11.78 -0.10
C ALA A 173 -11.39 -12.39 -1.45
N VAL A 174 -11.65 -11.57 -2.47
CA VAL A 174 -11.97 -12.03 -3.83
C VAL A 174 -10.70 -12.29 -4.65
N LEU A 175 -9.75 -11.36 -4.66
CA LEU A 175 -8.60 -11.43 -5.55
C LEU A 175 -7.54 -12.43 -5.10
N VAL A 176 -7.33 -12.60 -3.79
CA VAL A 176 -6.30 -13.52 -3.27
C VAL A 176 -6.53 -14.95 -3.73
N PRO A 177 -7.73 -15.56 -3.57
CA PRO A 177 -7.99 -16.91 -4.09
C PRO A 177 -7.77 -17.05 -5.60
N ILE A 178 -8.16 -16.02 -6.37
CA ILE A 178 -7.97 -16.01 -7.82
C ILE A 178 -6.48 -16.02 -8.18
N PHE A 179 -5.67 -15.18 -7.52
CA PHE A 179 -4.24 -15.14 -7.77
C PHE A 179 -3.51 -16.41 -7.32
N GLU A 180 -3.94 -17.05 -6.23
CA GLU A 180 -3.38 -18.35 -5.82
C GLU A 180 -3.62 -19.44 -6.88
N ILE A 181 -4.80 -19.47 -7.51
CA ILE A 181 -5.08 -20.42 -8.61
C ILE A 181 -4.13 -20.19 -9.78
N PHE A 182 -3.92 -18.94 -10.20
CA PHE A 182 -3.02 -18.63 -11.30
C PHE A 182 -1.56 -18.98 -11.00
N GLU A 183 -1.09 -18.73 -9.77
CA GLU A 183 0.26 -19.12 -9.37
C GLU A 183 0.42 -20.65 -9.30
N GLY A 184 -0.61 -21.39 -8.87
CA GLY A 184 -0.63 -22.85 -8.94
C GLY A 184 -0.47 -23.37 -10.38
N ILE A 185 -1.30 -22.88 -11.31
CA ILE A 185 -1.20 -23.25 -12.74
C ILE A 185 0.19 -22.92 -13.30
N ARG A 186 0.76 -21.78 -12.89
CA ARG A 186 2.10 -21.36 -13.35
C ARG A 186 3.21 -22.27 -12.85
N GLN A 187 3.09 -22.78 -11.63
CA GLN A 187 4.03 -23.75 -11.05
C GLN A 187 3.95 -25.07 -11.81
N ASP A 188 2.75 -25.61 -12.02
CA ASP A 188 2.53 -26.86 -12.78
C ASP A 188 3.13 -26.79 -14.19
N ILE A 189 2.96 -25.66 -14.89
CA ILE A 189 3.54 -25.47 -16.24
C ILE A 189 5.07 -25.45 -16.20
N LYS A 190 5.67 -24.88 -15.14
CA LYS A 190 7.14 -24.83 -14.99
C LYS A 190 7.71 -26.21 -14.71
N GLU A 191 7.06 -27.00 -13.85
CA GLU A 191 7.47 -28.36 -13.51
C GLU A 191 7.45 -29.24 -14.76
N ARG A 192 6.34 -29.23 -15.52
CA ARG A 192 6.22 -29.97 -16.80
C ARG A 192 7.28 -29.59 -17.84
N LYS A 193 7.77 -28.35 -17.82
CA LYS A 193 8.84 -27.87 -18.71
C LYS A 193 10.25 -28.23 -18.21
N ALA A 194 10.41 -28.49 -16.92
CA ALA A 194 11.69 -28.92 -16.36
C ALA A 194 11.89 -30.44 -16.52
N GLU A 195 10.81 -31.20 -16.67
CA GLU A 195 10.81 -32.65 -16.86
C GLU A 195 11.00 -33.11 -18.32
N GLY A 196 10.83 -32.21 -19.31
CA GLY A 196 10.96 -32.50 -20.74
C GLY A 196 12.14 -31.81 -21.39
#